data_AF-A0A7X2PI96-F1
#
_entry.id   AF-A0A7X2PI96-F1
#
_cell.length_a   1.000
_cell.length_b   1.000
_cell.length_c   1.000
_cell.angle_alpha   90.00
_cell.angle_beta   90.00
_cell.angle_gamma   90.00
#
_symmetry.space_group_name_H-M   'P 1'
#
loop_
_entity.id
_entity.type
_entity.pdbx_description
1 polymer ?
#
loop_
_entity_poly.entity_id
_entity_poly.type
_entity_poly.pdbx_seq_one_letter_code
_entity_poly.pdbx_strand_id
1 'polypeptide(L)'
;MFSNRRDFLRLTSCGFPYLAAASMATAQAMAAKGEYKNPLAPKAPHFEPKVKRVIFLFMSGAPSQNETFDYNEDLEKSGGKTGERSQALLPSIFKFERRGQSGLPISELFPHLSAHADDLCLVNGMQTNSPAHPQASIFLHTGSITFVRPSIGAWAVYGLGTENQALPGFVTLNPAPNGGAQLYGSAFLPATFQGTRIAVERGQAPIDNIRNAKLSAEAQRRQIDLVQEMNREMLERSKVDSELDGLIESFELAFRMQTSVPDVIDIKREPEAVREMYGLNGRNTRDFGTQCLIARRMAEAGVRFIELHHPGWDQHNQLKARLTQNAAEIDKPIAALLTDLKQRSLLKDTLLVWGGEFGRSTWQQGGSGDGRQHNSRGYTMWLAGGGVKGGIRYGRCDANGVAVENAVHLHDLHATILHLMGLDHKRLTFRYAGRDFRLTDVHGEVVKGILV
;
A
#
# COMPACT_ATOMS: atom_id res chain seq x y z
N MET A 1 -48.19 -7.83 -3.46
CA MET A 1 -49.39 -7.13 -2.95
C MET A 1 -49.02 -6.59 -1.58
N PHE A 2 -49.06 -5.28 -1.36
CA PHE A 2 -48.61 -4.68 -0.09
C PHE A 2 -49.69 -4.85 0.98
N SER A 3 -49.32 -5.32 2.17
CA SER A 3 -50.25 -5.73 3.22
C SER A 3 -50.90 -4.56 3.97
N ASN A 4 -50.26 -3.38 3.99
CA ASN A 4 -50.85 -2.13 4.48
C ASN A 4 -50.06 -0.88 4.00
N ARG A 5 -50.61 0.32 4.28
CA ARG A 5 -50.03 1.62 3.93
C ARG A 5 -48.64 1.87 4.53
N ARG A 6 -48.37 1.34 5.73
CA ARG A 6 -47.08 1.46 6.42
C ARG A 6 -46.01 0.60 5.74
N ASP A 7 -46.37 -0.61 5.28
CA ASP A 7 -45.50 -1.49 4.51
C ASP A 7 -45.20 -0.91 3.13
N PHE A 8 -46.20 -0.32 2.46
CA PHE A 8 -46.00 0.39 1.21
C PHE A 8 -45.00 1.54 1.36
N LEU A 9 -45.17 2.40 2.37
CA LEU A 9 -44.24 3.52 2.62
C LEU A 9 -42.84 3.02 3.01
N ARG A 10 -42.71 2.03 3.91
CA ARG A 10 -41.41 1.43 4.26
C ARG A 10 -40.65 0.90 3.05
N LEU A 11 -41.34 0.20 2.15
CA LEU A 11 -40.73 -0.43 0.98
C LEU A 11 -40.45 0.56 -0.16
N THR A 12 -41.27 1.60 -0.34
CA THR A 12 -41.14 2.54 -1.48
C THR A 12 -40.34 3.79 -1.16
N SER A 13 -40.42 4.35 0.05
CA SER A 13 -39.66 5.56 0.41
C SER A 13 -38.30 5.26 1.03
N CYS A 14 -38.16 4.09 1.66
CA CYS A 14 -36.94 3.71 2.37
C CYS A 14 -36.45 2.29 2.05
N GLY A 15 -37.02 1.55 1.10
CA GLY A 15 -36.75 0.11 0.96
C GLY A 15 -35.27 -0.29 0.88
N PHE A 16 -34.52 0.28 -0.07
CA PHE A 16 -33.08 0.01 -0.21
C PHE A 16 -32.23 0.56 0.95
N PRO A 17 -32.38 1.84 1.38
CA PRO A 17 -31.69 2.35 2.56
C PRO A 17 -32.06 1.61 3.86
N TYR A 18 -33.29 1.12 3.99
CA TYR A 18 -33.79 0.36 5.13
C TYR A 18 -33.21 -1.05 5.14
N LEU A 19 -33.07 -1.72 3.98
CA LEU A 19 -32.35 -2.99 3.87
C LEU A 19 -30.88 -2.84 4.30
N ALA A 20 -30.22 -1.76 3.86
CA ALA A 20 -28.86 -1.45 4.30
C ALA A 20 -28.81 -1.17 5.81
N ALA A 21 -29.71 -0.35 6.34
CA ALA A 21 -29.78 -0.03 7.77
C ALA A 21 -30.14 -1.25 8.63
N ALA A 22 -31.06 -2.09 8.19
CA ALA A 22 -31.45 -3.32 8.88
C ALA A 22 -30.32 -4.36 8.85
N SER A 23 -29.59 -4.47 7.74
CA SER A 23 -28.37 -5.29 7.66
C SER A 23 -27.32 -4.80 8.65
N MET A 24 -27.04 -3.49 8.69
CA MET A 24 -26.10 -2.90 9.65
C MET A 24 -26.55 -3.10 11.11
N ALA A 25 -27.83 -2.90 11.41
CA ALA A 25 -28.39 -3.10 12.75
C ALA A 25 -28.35 -4.58 13.17
N THR A 26 -28.58 -5.51 12.24
CA THR A 26 -28.50 -6.95 12.48
C THR A 26 -27.05 -7.37 12.72
N ALA A 27 -26.10 -6.85 11.93
CA ALA A 27 -24.67 -7.08 12.15
C ALA A 27 -24.22 -6.54 13.52
N GLN A 28 -24.68 -5.35 13.93
CA GLN A 28 -24.44 -4.79 15.26
C GLN A 28 -25.06 -5.66 16.37
N ALA A 29 -26.28 -6.16 16.19
CA ALA A 29 -26.96 -7.02 17.16
C ALA A 29 -26.28 -8.40 17.30
N MET A 30 -25.81 -8.99 16.20
CA MET A 30 -25.04 -10.24 16.20
C MET A 30 -23.68 -10.05 16.90
N ALA A 31 -22.99 -8.94 16.62
CA ALA A 31 -21.74 -8.60 17.30
C ALA A 31 -21.94 -8.39 18.82
N ALA A 32 -23.09 -7.86 19.24
CA ALA A 32 -23.43 -7.65 20.65
C ALA A 32 -23.75 -8.95 21.41
N LYS A 33 -24.18 -10.02 20.74
CA LYS A 33 -24.49 -11.32 21.35
C LYS A 33 -23.28 -12.21 21.62
N GLY A 34 -22.11 -11.89 21.05
CA GLY A 34 -20.86 -12.61 21.33
C GLY A 34 -20.77 -14.03 20.74
N GLU A 35 -21.74 -14.47 19.93
CA GLU A 35 -21.83 -15.84 19.39
C GLU A 35 -20.84 -16.12 18.24
N TYR A 36 -20.31 -15.08 17.58
CA TYR A 36 -19.20 -15.18 16.61
C TYR A 36 -18.61 -13.79 16.34
N LYS A 37 -17.30 -13.60 16.52
CA LYS A 37 -16.61 -12.33 16.22
C LYS A 37 -15.83 -12.48 14.93
N ASN A 38 -16.44 -12.09 13.81
CA ASN A 38 -15.75 -11.98 12.54
C ASN A 38 -14.47 -11.13 12.72
N PRO A 39 -13.24 -11.70 12.57
CA PRO A 39 -11.99 -10.98 12.77
C PRO A 39 -11.78 -9.79 11.81
N LEU A 40 -12.49 -9.78 10.68
CA LEU A 40 -12.49 -8.71 9.68
C LEU A 40 -13.58 -7.65 9.91
N ALA A 41 -14.47 -7.82 10.89
CA ALA A 41 -15.46 -6.79 11.20
C ALA A 41 -14.76 -5.45 11.48
N PRO A 42 -15.31 -4.30 11.03
CA PRO A 42 -14.74 -3.00 11.31
C PRO A 42 -14.50 -2.80 12.81
N LYS A 43 -13.30 -2.35 13.16
CA LYS A 43 -12.92 -2.05 14.54
C LYS A 43 -12.83 -0.54 14.73
N ALA A 44 -13.19 -0.07 15.93
CA ALA A 44 -13.02 1.33 16.28
C ALA A 44 -11.52 1.69 16.28
N PRO A 45 -11.11 2.77 15.59
CA PRO A 45 -9.76 3.31 15.71
C PRO A 45 -9.42 3.66 17.17
N HIS A 46 -8.12 3.74 17.49
CA HIS A 46 -7.65 4.19 18.80
C HIS A 46 -7.91 5.68 19.03
N PHE A 47 -7.99 6.47 17.96
CA PHE A 47 -8.32 7.89 17.92
C PHE A 47 -8.79 8.28 16.51
N GLU A 48 -9.28 9.51 16.33
CA GLU A 48 -9.86 9.98 15.05
C GLU A 48 -8.87 9.81 13.89
N PRO A 49 -9.19 8.97 12.88
CA PRO A 49 -8.29 8.73 11.76
C PRO A 49 -8.25 9.92 10.81
N LYS A 50 -7.07 10.20 10.25
CA LYS A 50 -6.90 11.16 9.15
C LYS A 50 -7.13 10.53 7.79
N VAL A 51 -6.85 9.23 7.66
CA VAL A 51 -7.09 8.45 6.45
C VAL A 51 -7.80 7.14 6.77
N LYS A 52 -8.62 6.68 5.83
CA LYS A 52 -9.32 5.40 5.92
C LYS A 52 -8.57 4.28 5.23
N ARG A 53 -7.70 4.60 4.27
CA ARG A 53 -7.05 3.64 3.38
C ARG A 53 -5.65 4.08 2.97
N VAL A 54 -4.81 3.12 2.61
CA VAL A 54 -3.44 3.33 2.12
C VAL A 54 -3.28 2.72 0.74
N ILE A 55 -2.70 3.48 -0.18
CA ILE A 55 -2.18 2.99 -1.45
C ILE A 55 -0.66 3.08 -1.40
N PHE A 56 0.02 1.94 -1.35
CA PHE A 56 1.48 1.86 -1.31
C PHE A 56 2.00 1.53 -2.71
N LEU A 57 2.78 2.44 -3.29
CA LEU A 57 3.45 2.32 -4.58
C LEU A 57 4.91 1.89 -4.36
N PHE A 58 5.17 0.58 -4.38
CA PHE A 58 6.49 0.03 -4.13
C PHE A 58 7.33 -0.06 -5.42
N MET A 59 8.34 0.80 -5.51
CA MET A 59 9.33 0.83 -6.58
C MET A 59 10.51 -0.06 -6.22
N SER A 60 10.41 -1.34 -6.57
CA SER A 60 11.36 -2.35 -6.10
C SER A 60 12.69 -2.27 -6.82
N GLY A 61 13.74 -2.19 -6.01
CA GLY A 61 15.08 -1.95 -6.48
C GLY A 61 15.60 -0.57 -6.08
N ALA A 62 15.09 0.08 -5.03
CA ALA A 62 15.67 1.31 -4.49
C ALA A 62 15.88 2.44 -5.53
N PRO A 63 14.83 3.19 -5.90
CA PRO A 63 14.92 4.26 -6.89
C PRO A 63 15.99 5.28 -6.50
N SER A 64 16.77 5.78 -7.47
CA SER A 64 17.77 6.81 -7.19
C SER A 64 17.10 8.12 -6.79
N GLN A 65 17.17 8.48 -5.51
CA GLN A 65 16.65 9.74 -5.01
C GLN A 65 17.33 10.94 -5.68
N ASN A 66 18.63 10.81 -5.97
CA ASN A 66 19.45 11.86 -6.57
C ASN A 66 18.95 12.27 -7.96
N GLU A 67 18.26 11.37 -8.66
CA GLU A 67 17.77 11.60 -10.03
C GLU A 67 16.25 11.82 -10.08
N THR A 68 15.54 11.65 -8.97
CA THR A 68 14.08 11.63 -8.94
C THR A 68 13.49 12.80 -8.15
N PHE A 69 13.69 12.81 -6.82
CA PHE A 69 13.00 13.70 -5.88
C PHE A 69 13.92 14.36 -4.84
N ASP A 70 15.24 14.16 -4.93
CA ASP A 70 16.22 14.78 -4.02
C ASP A 70 17.30 15.57 -4.77
N TYR A 71 16.94 16.77 -5.21
CA TYR A 71 17.94 17.75 -5.61
C TYR A 71 18.75 18.21 -4.39
N ASN A 72 20.04 17.86 -4.39
CA ASN A 72 20.98 18.13 -3.30
C ASN A 72 22.07 19.10 -3.77
N GLU A 73 21.97 20.36 -3.34
CA GLU A 73 22.91 21.43 -3.71
C GLU A 73 24.35 21.17 -3.23
N ASP A 74 24.53 20.47 -2.10
CA ASP A 74 25.86 20.16 -1.57
C ASP A 74 26.54 19.10 -2.45
N LEU A 75 25.77 18.14 -2.97
CA LEU A 75 26.25 17.17 -3.95
C LEU A 75 26.62 17.85 -5.27
N GLU A 76 25.77 18.75 -5.78
CA GLU A 76 26.05 19.52 -7.01
C GLU A 76 27.37 20.32 -6.90
N LYS A 77 27.59 21.02 -5.79
CA LYS A 77 28.83 21.77 -5.52
C LYS A 77 30.06 20.89 -5.26
N SER A 78 29.84 19.61 -4.97
CA SER A 78 30.89 18.65 -4.64
C SER A 78 31.17 17.66 -5.77
N GLY A 79 30.54 17.84 -6.93
CA GLY A 79 30.77 16.99 -8.10
C GLY A 79 32.25 16.86 -8.46
N GLY A 80 32.70 15.63 -8.69
CA GLY A 80 34.09 15.29 -9.00
C GLY A 80 35.05 15.28 -7.80
N LYS A 81 34.64 15.79 -6.63
CA LYS A 81 35.45 15.71 -5.40
C LYS A 81 35.37 14.30 -4.80
N THR A 82 36.38 13.92 -4.03
CA THR A 82 36.44 12.64 -3.33
C THR A 82 35.52 12.67 -2.10
N GLY A 83 34.54 11.77 -2.05
CA GLY A 83 33.67 11.55 -0.89
C GLY A 83 34.21 10.53 0.12
N GLU A 84 33.42 10.19 1.14
CA GLU A 84 33.80 9.30 2.26
C GLU A 84 34.35 7.92 1.84
N ARG A 85 33.98 7.42 0.66
CA ARG A 85 34.37 6.10 0.15
C ARG A 85 35.58 6.13 -0.78
N SER A 86 36.33 7.23 -0.79
CA SER A 86 37.41 7.46 -1.77
C SER A 86 36.94 7.38 -3.22
N GLN A 87 35.66 7.66 -3.46
CA GLN A 87 35.02 7.68 -4.77
C GLN A 87 34.65 9.12 -5.12
N ALA A 88 34.65 9.45 -6.42
CA ALA A 88 34.19 10.75 -6.88
C ALA A 88 32.68 10.89 -6.66
N LEU A 89 32.26 12.03 -6.11
CA LEU A 89 30.87 12.38 -5.95
C LEU A 89 30.26 12.76 -7.31
N LEU A 90 29.08 12.23 -7.59
CA LEU A 90 28.37 12.33 -8.86
C LEU A 90 27.02 13.04 -8.64
N PRO A 91 26.91 14.30 -9.10
CA PRO A 91 25.65 15.04 -9.17
C PRO A 91 24.61 14.35 -10.04
N SER A 92 23.42 14.93 -10.08
CA SER A 92 22.36 14.38 -10.92
C SER A 92 22.73 14.44 -12.40
N ILE A 93 22.37 13.39 -13.13
CA ILE A 93 22.47 13.36 -14.61
C ILE A 93 21.23 13.97 -15.29
N PHE A 94 20.16 14.20 -14.51
CA PHE A 94 18.91 14.81 -14.95
C PHE A 94 18.74 16.20 -14.34
N LYS A 95 18.04 17.08 -15.05
CA LYS A 95 17.71 18.42 -14.56
C LYS A 95 16.58 18.35 -13.54
N PHE A 96 16.63 19.26 -12.57
CA PHE A 96 15.56 19.51 -11.62
C PHE A 96 14.96 20.88 -11.87
N GLU A 97 13.63 20.95 -11.84
CA GLU A 97 12.88 22.20 -11.94
C GLU A 97 12.07 22.43 -10.67
N ARG A 98 11.89 23.69 -10.30
CA ARG A 98 11.00 24.09 -9.20
C ARG A 98 9.55 23.96 -9.68
N ARG A 99 8.75 23.14 -9.01
CA ARG A 99 7.40 22.77 -9.42
C ARG A 99 6.37 23.15 -8.37
N GLY A 100 5.14 23.43 -8.82
CA GLY A 100 4.06 23.92 -7.97
C GLY A 100 4.34 25.30 -7.37
N GLN A 101 3.46 25.71 -6.45
CA GLN A 101 3.62 26.93 -5.64
C GLN A 101 4.68 26.75 -4.55
N SER A 102 4.84 25.51 -4.07
CA SER A 102 5.85 25.11 -3.09
C SER A 102 7.28 25.21 -3.59
N GLY A 103 7.50 25.16 -4.91
CA GLY A 103 8.83 25.14 -5.50
C GLY A 103 9.61 23.86 -5.16
N LEU A 104 8.91 22.74 -4.96
CA LEU A 104 9.59 21.46 -4.77
C LEU A 104 10.43 21.14 -6.01
N PRO A 105 11.71 20.77 -5.83
CA PRO A 105 12.55 20.40 -6.96
C PRO A 105 12.22 18.97 -7.37
N ILE A 106 11.66 18.80 -8.56
CA ILE A 106 11.31 17.50 -9.14
C ILE A 106 12.07 17.35 -10.45
N SER A 107 12.60 16.15 -10.67
CA SER A 107 13.35 15.82 -11.88
C SER A 107 12.51 15.94 -13.15
N GLU A 108 13.15 16.29 -14.27
CA GLU A 108 12.55 16.32 -15.61
C GLU A 108 11.97 14.96 -16.05
N LEU A 109 12.34 13.89 -15.35
CA LEU A 109 11.77 12.54 -15.52
C LEU A 109 10.27 12.44 -15.22
N PHE A 110 9.72 13.38 -14.46
CA PHE A 110 8.34 13.31 -13.96
C PHE A 110 7.48 14.50 -14.42
N PRO A 111 7.30 14.72 -15.74
CA PRO A 111 6.56 15.86 -16.25
C PRO A 111 5.09 15.86 -15.79
N HIS A 112 4.43 14.71 -15.66
CA HIS A 112 3.02 14.64 -15.24
C HIS A 112 2.87 14.73 -13.72
N LEU A 113 3.66 13.97 -12.95
CA LEU A 113 3.59 13.99 -11.50
C LEU A 113 4.00 15.34 -10.92
N SER A 114 4.86 16.09 -11.63
CA SER A 114 5.26 17.43 -11.19
C SER A 114 4.11 18.45 -11.09
N ALA A 115 3.00 18.25 -11.81
CA ALA A 115 1.78 19.06 -11.64
C ALA A 115 1.11 18.86 -10.27
N HIS A 116 1.48 17.81 -9.55
CA HIS A 116 1.01 17.51 -8.20
C HIS A 116 2.01 17.90 -7.11
N ALA A 117 3.05 18.68 -7.41
CA ALA A 117 4.10 19.04 -6.43
C ALA A 117 3.53 19.54 -5.09
N ASP A 118 2.49 20.38 -5.12
CA ASP A 118 1.89 20.94 -3.91
C ASP A 118 1.09 19.92 -3.07
N ASP A 119 0.87 18.71 -3.58
CA ASP A 119 0.27 17.58 -2.85
C ASP A 119 1.32 16.67 -2.22
N LEU A 120 2.58 16.75 -2.67
CA LEU A 120 3.63 15.83 -2.28
C LEU A 120 4.33 16.32 -1.00
N CYS A 121 4.45 15.42 -0.05
CA CYS A 121 5.35 15.53 1.09
C CYS A 121 6.60 14.70 0.80
N LEU A 122 7.69 15.32 0.39
CA LEU A 122 8.96 14.63 0.16
C LEU A 122 9.66 14.39 1.51
N VAL A 123 10.03 13.15 1.79
CA VAL A 123 10.80 12.77 2.98
C VAL A 123 12.22 12.44 2.53
N ASN A 124 13.10 13.45 2.49
CA ASN A 124 14.47 13.37 1.95
C ASN A 124 15.52 13.04 3.03
N GLY A 125 15.14 12.19 3.96
CA GLY A 125 15.96 11.78 5.10
C GLY A 125 15.66 10.37 5.57
N MET A 126 15.11 9.52 4.70
CA MET A 126 14.76 8.15 5.06
C MET A 126 16.00 7.31 5.36
N GLN A 127 15.90 6.40 6.32
CA GLN A 127 16.97 5.48 6.73
C GLN A 127 16.46 4.06 6.97
N THR A 128 17.33 3.08 6.65
CA THR A 128 17.10 1.66 6.92
C THR A 128 18.38 0.95 7.35
N ASN A 129 18.22 -0.24 7.93
CA ASN A 129 19.30 -1.01 8.52
C ASN A 129 20.11 -1.84 7.53
N SER A 130 19.54 -2.15 6.36
CA SER A 130 20.19 -2.99 5.35
C SER A 130 20.14 -2.34 3.97
N PRO A 131 21.29 -2.24 3.26
CA PRO A 131 21.32 -1.88 1.85
C PRO A 131 21.13 -3.10 0.93
N ALA A 132 20.72 -4.28 1.43
CA ALA A 132 20.55 -5.48 0.61
C ALA A 132 19.07 -5.70 0.24
N HIS A 133 18.77 -5.80 -1.07
CA HIS A 133 17.40 -5.89 -1.58
C HIS A 133 16.49 -6.91 -0.86
N PRO A 134 16.86 -8.20 -0.69
CA PRO A 134 15.96 -9.17 -0.06
C PRO A 134 15.62 -8.81 1.39
N GLN A 135 16.63 -8.36 2.15
CA GLN A 135 16.45 -7.99 3.55
C GLN A 135 15.67 -6.69 3.69
N ALA A 136 16.03 -5.67 2.93
CA ALA A 136 15.41 -4.36 3.01
C ALA A 136 13.96 -4.36 2.53
N SER A 137 13.63 -5.14 1.48
CA SER A 137 12.25 -5.33 1.05
C SER A 137 11.40 -5.96 2.16
N ILE A 138 11.89 -7.01 2.82
CA ILE A 138 11.17 -7.59 3.97
C ILE A 138 11.06 -6.57 5.12
N PHE A 139 12.12 -5.80 5.40
CA PHE A 139 12.12 -4.80 6.46
C PHE A 139 11.12 -3.65 6.20
N LEU A 140 11.04 -3.16 4.96
CA LEU A 140 10.08 -2.15 4.54
C LEU A 140 8.64 -2.58 4.81
N HIS A 141 8.34 -3.86 4.60
CA HIS A 141 6.97 -4.36 4.74
C HIS A 141 6.66 -4.83 6.17
N THR A 142 7.64 -5.33 6.92
CA THR A 142 7.39 -6.05 8.18
C THR A 142 8.09 -5.45 9.40
N GLY A 143 8.94 -4.45 9.20
CA GLY A 143 9.76 -3.85 10.27
C GLY A 143 10.79 -4.81 10.88
N SER A 144 11.07 -5.97 10.27
CA SER A 144 12.05 -6.93 10.79
C SER A 144 12.76 -7.68 9.67
N ILE A 145 14.04 -8.01 9.86
CA ILE A 145 14.81 -8.90 8.97
C ILE A 145 15.17 -10.22 9.64
N THR A 146 14.95 -10.35 10.95
CA THR A 146 15.45 -11.48 11.75
C THR A 146 14.45 -12.61 11.86
N PHE A 147 13.18 -12.27 12.05
CA PHE A 147 12.08 -13.22 12.19
C PHE A 147 10.97 -12.87 11.21
N VAL A 148 10.26 -13.89 10.73
CA VAL A 148 9.06 -13.71 9.92
C VAL A 148 8.04 -12.93 10.75
N ARG A 149 7.68 -11.74 10.27
CA ARG A 149 6.73 -10.83 10.92
C ARG A 149 5.57 -10.52 9.97
N PRO A 150 4.39 -10.16 10.50
CA PRO A 150 3.29 -9.73 9.66
C PRO A 150 3.66 -8.45 8.93
N SER A 151 3.12 -8.27 7.73
CA SER A 151 3.30 -7.06 6.92
C SER A 151 2.45 -5.89 7.42
N ILE A 152 2.81 -4.66 7.04
CA ILE A 152 2.10 -3.43 7.40
C ILE A 152 0.64 -3.42 6.89
N GLY A 153 0.37 -4.04 5.75
CA GLY A 153 -0.99 -4.26 5.27
C GLY A 153 -1.79 -5.16 6.22
N ALA A 154 -1.17 -6.25 6.69
CA ALA A 154 -1.78 -7.12 7.70
C ALA A 154 -1.98 -6.40 9.04
N TRP A 155 -1.07 -5.50 9.45
CA TRP A 155 -1.24 -4.67 10.65
C TRP A 155 -2.47 -3.76 10.55
N ALA A 156 -2.65 -3.11 9.40
CA ALA A 156 -3.78 -2.22 9.16
C ALA A 156 -5.11 -2.97 9.24
N VAL A 157 -5.22 -4.13 8.58
CA VAL A 157 -6.45 -4.95 8.62
C VAL A 157 -6.66 -5.57 10.00
N TYR A 158 -5.60 -6.00 10.69
CA TYR A 158 -5.70 -6.48 12.07
C TYR A 158 -6.23 -5.40 13.01
N GLY A 159 -5.72 -4.17 12.90
CA GLY A 159 -6.11 -3.06 13.75
C GLY A 159 -7.53 -2.54 13.48
N LEU A 160 -7.98 -2.53 12.21
CA LEU A 160 -9.19 -1.81 11.80
C LEU A 160 -10.27 -2.67 11.13
N GLY A 161 -9.96 -3.92 10.77
CA GLY A 161 -10.82 -4.74 9.92
C GLY A 161 -11.01 -4.12 8.51
N THR A 162 -12.06 -4.56 7.82
CA THR A 162 -12.45 -4.07 6.49
C THR A 162 -13.86 -3.46 6.52
N GLU A 163 -14.05 -2.33 5.83
CA GLU A 163 -15.37 -1.71 5.64
C GLU A 163 -16.19 -2.46 4.59
N ASN A 164 -15.53 -3.21 3.71
CA ASN A 164 -16.17 -4.04 2.69
C ASN A 164 -15.94 -5.51 3.00
N GLN A 165 -17.00 -6.20 3.42
CA GLN A 165 -16.95 -7.62 3.78
C GLN A 165 -16.90 -8.55 2.54
N ALA A 166 -17.17 -8.01 1.35
CA ALA A 166 -17.15 -8.76 0.09
C ALA A 166 -15.81 -8.68 -0.65
N LEU A 167 -14.87 -7.85 -0.18
CA LEU A 167 -13.53 -7.70 -0.73
C LEU A 167 -12.46 -7.96 0.34
N PRO A 168 -11.24 -8.37 -0.06
CA PRO A 168 -10.12 -8.45 0.86
C PRO A 168 -9.82 -7.08 1.49
N GLY A 169 -9.44 -7.08 2.78
CA GLY A 169 -8.99 -5.86 3.44
C GLY A 169 -7.61 -5.39 2.98
N PHE A 170 -6.76 -6.33 2.53
CA PHE A 170 -5.41 -6.07 2.03
C PHE A 170 -5.19 -6.78 0.69
N VAL A 171 -4.81 -6.00 -0.33
CA VAL A 171 -4.50 -6.48 -1.67
C VAL A 171 -3.09 -6.05 -2.07
N THR A 172 -2.36 -6.93 -2.76
CA THR A 172 -1.11 -6.59 -3.45
C THR A 172 -1.22 -6.93 -4.94
N LEU A 173 -0.86 -5.97 -5.80
CA LEU A 173 -0.89 -6.09 -7.25
C LEU A 173 0.53 -6.36 -7.77
N ASN A 174 0.69 -7.45 -8.51
CA ASN A 174 1.97 -7.87 -9.10
C ASN A 174 3.17 -7.89 -8.12
N PRO A 175 3.05 -8.47 -6.90
CA PRO A 175 4.09 -8.37 -5.88
C PRO A 175 5.46 -8.86 -6.34
N ALA A 176 6.51 -8.23 -5.81
CA ALA A 176 7.90 -8.57 -6.10
C ALA A 176 8.20 -10.05 -5.79
N PRO A 177 9.01 -10.73 -6.61
CA PRO A 177 9.53 -12.04 -6.23
C PRO A 177 10.52 -11.95 -5.06
N ASN A 178 11.28 -10.85 -4.96
CA ASN A 178 12.28 -10.64 -3.91
C ASN A 178 11.60 -10.40 -2.56
N GLY A 179 11.70 -11.38 -1.64
CA GLY A 179 11.01 -11.37 -0.34
C GLY A 179 9.77 -12.27 -0.32
N GLY A 180 9.23 -12.62 -1.48
CA GLY A 180 8.12 -13.58 -1.64
C GLY A 180 6.87 -13.20 -0.85
N ALA A 181 6.15 -14.21 -0.35
CA ALA A 181 4.90 -14.01 0.38
C ALA A 181 5.04 -13.23 1.69
N GLN A 182 6.26 -13.02 2.20
CA GLN A 182 6.47 -12.23 3.43
C GLN A 182 6.13 -10.75 3.24
N LEU A 183 6.27 -10.21 2.03
CA LEU A 183 5.97 -8.79 1.77
C LEU A 183 4.50 -8.43 2.07
N TYR A 184 3.60 -9.40 1.91
CA TYR A 184 2.17 -9.25 2.14
C TYR A 184 1.61 -10.31 3.10
N GLY A 185 2.49 -10.90 3.91
CA GLY A 185 2.19 -12.02 4.80
C GLY A 185 1.48 -11.59 6.09
N SER A 186 0.63 -12.48 6.61
CA SER A 186 0.06 -12.39 7.97
C SER A 186 0.98 -12.97 9.05
N ALA A 187 1.91 -13.84 8.66
CA ALA A 187 2.85 -14.53 9.55
C ALA A 187 2.13 -15.23 10.72
N PHE A 188 2.32 -14.76 11.95
CA PHE A 188 1.66 -15.30 13.14
C PHE A 188 0.29 -14.69 13.44
N LEU A 189 -0.15 -13.67 12.68
CA LEU A 189 -1.53 -13.21 12.74
C LEU A 189 -2.43 -14.24 12.04
N PRO A 190 -3.72 -14.34 12.42
CA PRO A 190 -4.67 -15.22 11.75
C PRO A 190 -4.65 -15.05 10.22
N ALA A 191 -4.84 -16.15 9.50
CA ALA A 191 -4.76 -16.21 8.04
C ALA A 191 -5.69 -15.23 7.33
N THR A 192 -6.78 -14.79 7.97
CA THR A 192 -7.70 -13.78 7.41
C THR A 192 -7.05 -12.42 7.17
N PHE A 193 -5.93 -12.12 7.83
CA PHE A 193 -5.18 -10.87 7.63
C PHE A 193 -4.13 -10.99 6.51
N GLN A 194 -4.07 -12.13 5.82
CA GLN A 194 -3.17 -12.37 4.69
C GLN A 194 -3.52 -11.44 3.52
N GLY A 195 -2.51 -10.80 2.93
CA GLY A 195 -2.69 -10.03 1.71
C GLY A 195 -3.10 -10.91 0.55
N THR A 196 -4.12 -10.49 -0.19
CA THR A 196 -4.56 -11.16 -1.42
C THR A 196 -3.70 -10.69 -2.58
N ARG A 197 -2.91 -11.61 -3.15
CA ARG A 197 -2.14 -11.36 -4.36
C ARG A 197 -3.07 -11.37 -5.58
N ILE A 198 -2.96 -10.33 -6.40
CA ILE A 198 -3.65 -10.23 -7.69
C ILE A 198 -2.62 -9.99 -8.80
N ALA A 199 -2.65 -10.84 -9.83
CA ALA A 199 -1.89 -10.62 -11.06
C ALA A 199 -2.70 -9.72 -12.01
N VAL A 200 -2.07 -8.70 -12.55
CA VAL A 200 -2.71 -7.72 -13.44
C VAL A 200 -2.18 -7.82 -14.87
N GLU A 201 -1.35 -8.83 -15.15
CA GLU A 201 -0.74 -9.07 -16.46
C GLU A 201 -1.71 -9.72 -17.47
N ARG A 202 -1.50 -9.41 -18.76
CA ARG A 202 -2.35 -9.88 -19.85
C ARG A 202 -2.29 -11.41 -19.98
N GLY A 203 -3.46 -12.05 -19.94
CA GLY A 203 -3.60 -13.49 -20.19
C GLY A 203 -3.42 -14.38 -18.96
N GLN A 204 -3.15 -13.79 -17.79
CA GLN A 204 -3.18 -14.50 -16.52
C GLN A 204 -4.54 -14.33 -15.84
N ALA A 205 -5.00 -15.36 -15.13
CA ALA A 205 -6.14 -15.23 -14.24
C ALA A 205 -5.73 -14.27 -13.10
N PRO A 206 -6.49 -13.19 -12.84
CA PRO A 206 -6.07 -12.21 -11.85
C PRO A 206 -5.96 -12.78 -10.45
N ILE A 207 -6.82 -13.75 -10.13
CA ILE A 207 -6.75 -14.61 -8.95
C ILE A 207 -6.97 -16.04 -9.42
N ASP A 208 -6.11 -16.95 -9.00
CA ASP A 208 -6.25 -18.38 -9.30
C ASP A 208 -7.54 -18.93 -8.70
N ASN A 209 -8.23 -19.79 -9.46
CA ASN A 209 -9.46 -20.48 -9.03
C ASN A 209 -10.62 -19.57 -8.57
N ILE A 210 -10.63 -18.29 -8.97
CA ILE A 210 -11.69 -17.33 -8.61
C ILE A 210 -13.05 -17.62 -9.26
N ARG A 211 -13.10 -18.54 -10.23
CA ARG A 211 -14.35 -18.99 -10.86
C ARG A 211 -14.51 -20.50 -10.64
N ASN A 212 -15.65 -20.90 -10.10
CA ASN A 212 -16.03 -22.30 -10.04
C ASN A 212 -16.84 -22.70 -11.29
N ALA A 213 -16.20 -23.40 -12.22
CA ALA A 213 -16.87 -23.89 -13.43
C ALA A 213 -17.57 -25.26 -13.24
N LYS A 214 -17.40 -25.91 -12.09
CA LYS A 214 -17.87 -27.28 -11.84
C LYS A 214 -19.20 -27.35 -11.10
N LEU A 215 -19.47 -26.37 -10.23
CA LEU A 215 -20.68 -26.32 -9.41
C LEU A 215 -21.48 -25.05 -9.71
N SER A 216 -22.80 -25.13 -9.55
CA SER A 216 -23.62 -23.92 -9.47
C SER A 216 -23.32 -23.17 -8.17
N ALA A 217 -23.58 -21.86 -8.14
CA ALA A 217 -23.38 -21.03 -6.96
C ALA A 217 -24.16 -21.57 -5.73
N GLU A 218 -25.37 -22.09 -5.94
CA GLU A 218 -26.19 -22.70 -4.88
C GLU A 218 -25.58 -24.00 -4.35
N ALA A 219 -25.06 -24.86 -5.23
CA ALA A 219 -24.41 -26.11 -4.82
C ALA A 219 -23.12 -25.84 -4.05
N GLN A 220 -22.33 -24.86 -4.51
CA GLN A 220 -21.12 -24.43 -3.82
C GLN A 220 -21.43 -23.79 -2.46
N ARG A 221 -22.48 -22.96 -2.35
CA ARG A 221 -22.91 -22.38 -1.08
C ARG A 221 -23.23 -23.48 -0.05
N ARG A 222 -24.00 -24.50 -0.44
CA ARG A 222 -24.28 -25.67 0.43
C ARG A 222 -23.02 -26.42 0.85
N GLN A 223 -22.06 -26.59 -0.05
CA GLN A 223 -20.79 -27.23 0.28
C GLN A 223 -20.00 -26.42 1.31
N ILE A 224 -19.92 -25.10 1.14
CA ILE A 224 -19.23 -24.23 2.09
C ILE A 224 -19.99 -24.23 3.42
N ASP A 225 -21.33 -24.16 3.43
CA ASP A 225 -22.11 -24.22 4.66
C ASP A 225 -21.81 -25.47 5.49
N LEU A 226 -21.70 -26.64 4.84
CA LEU A 226 -21.30 -27.89 5.50
C LEU A 226 -19.88 -27.82 6.08
N VAL A 227 -18.91 -27.32 5.30
CA VAL A 227 -17.53 -27.14 5.78
C VAL A 227 -17.49 -26.19 6.97
N GLN A 228 -18.27 -25.11 6.95
CA GLN A 228 -18.33 -24.14 8.03
C GLN A 228 -19.01 -24.69 9.28
N GLU A 229 -20.05 -25.52 9.13
CA GLU A 229 -20.67 -26.23 10.24
C GLU A 229 -19.63 -27.10 10.95
N MET A 230 -18.88 -27.91 10.20
CA MET A 230 -17.80 -28.74 10.74
C MET A 230 -16.69 -27.91 11.42
N ASN A 231 -16.29 -26.79 10.82
CA ASN A 231 -15.28 -25.90 11.40
C ASN A 231 -15.76 -25.27 12.72
N ARG A 232 -17.03 -24.86 12.80
CA ARG A 232 -17.63 -24.28 14.01
C ARG A 232 -17.76 -25.32 15.13
N GLU A 233 -18.19 -26.53 14.81
CA GLU A 233 -18.20 -27.63 15.79
C GLU A 233 -16.80 -27.90 16.36
N MET A 234 -15.77 -27.85 15.51
CA MET A 234 -14.39 -28.00 15.94
C MET A 234 -13.93 -26.82 16.81
N LEU A 235 -14.31 -25.59 16.47
CA LEU A 235 -14.01 -24.39 17.26
C LEU A 235 -14.61 -24.47 18.67
N GLU A 236 -15.89 -24.87 18.78
CA GLU A 236 -16.58 -25.04 20.07
C GLU A 236 -15.87 -26.05 20.97
N ARG A 237 -15.30 -27.11 20.40
CA ARG A 237 -14.53 -28.13 21.13
C ARG A 237 -13.14 -27.65 21.55
N SER A 238 -12.50 -26.79 20.75
CA SER A 238 -11.11 -26.38 20.93
C SER A 238 -10.90 -25.25 21.96
N LYS A 239 -11.98 -24.59 22.43
CA LYS A 239 -12.04 -23.50 23.43
C LYS A 239 -11.16 -22.26 23.19
N VAL A 240 -10.03 -22.31 22.47
CA VAL A 240 -9.16 -21.18 22.15
C VAL A 240 -8.32 -21.51 20.91
N ASP A 241 -8.83 -21.26 19.70
CA ASP A 241 -7.96 -21.26 18.52
C ASP A 241 -8.37 -20.19 17.49
N SER A 242 -7.65 -19.06 17.52
CA SER A 242 -7.83 -17.97 16.56
C SER A 242 -7.49 -18.36 15.12
N GLU A 243 -6.79 -19.49 14.91
CA GLU A 243 -6.50 -19.99 13.56
C GLU A 243 -7.76 -20.59 12.91
N LEU A 244 -8.63 -21.24 13.68
CA LEU A 244 -9.90 -21.80 13.19
C LEU A 244 -10.88 -20.69 12.78
N ASP A 245 -11.04 -19.65 13.60
CA ASP A 245 -11.80 -18.44 13.22
C ASP A 245 -11.25 -17.83 11.92
N GLY A 246 -9.92 -17.83 11.81
CA GLY A 246 -9.25 -17.28 10.65
C GLY A 246 -9.54 -18.04 9.36
N LEU A 247 -9.57 -19.38 9.46
CA LEU A 247 -9.89 -20.30 8.39
C LEU A 247 -11.36 -20.19 7.94
N ILE A 248 -12.29 -20.12 8.90
CA ILE A 248 -13.73 -19.95 8.65
C ILE A 248 -13.96 -18.69 7.80
N GLU A 249 -13.43 -17.54 8.23
CA GLU A 249 -13.59 -16.30 7.44
C GLU A 249 -12.85 -16.33 6.11
N SER A 250 -11.70 -17.00 6.03
CA SER A 250 -10.97 -17.12 4.76
C SER A 250 -11.81 -17.82 3.69
N PHE A 251 -12.54 -18.89 4.05
CA PHE A 251 -13.43 -19.58 3.11
C PHE A 251 -14.65 -18.73 2.73
N GLU A 252 -15.25 -18.01 3.68
CA GLU A 252 -16.36 -17.11 3.39
C GLU A 252 -15.95 -15.94 2.48
N LEU A 253 -14.81 -15.32 2.77
CA LEU A 253 -14.25 -14.27 1.94
C LEU A 253 -13.97 -14.80 0.53
N ALA A 254 -13.32 -15.97 0.41
CA ALA A 254 -13.05 -16.59 -0.89
C ALA A 254 -14.33 -16.85 -1.70
N PHE A 255 -15.44 -17.21 -1.07
CA PHE A 255 -16.73 -17.34 -1.74
C PHE A 255 -17.26 -15.98 -2.24
N ARG A 256 -17.27 -14.96 -1.37
CA ARG A 256 -17.75 -13.61 -1.72
C ARG A 256 -16.90 -12.95 -2.81
N MET A 257 -15.60 -13.23 -2.84
CA MET A 257 -14.67 -12.72 -3.83
C MET A 257 -15.00 -13.18 -5.26
N GLN A 258 -15.62 -14.36 -5.44
CA GLN A 258 -15.93 -14.91 -6.77
C GLN A 258 -16.91 -14.03 -7.55
N THR A 259 -17.76 -13.27 -6.85
CA THR A 259 -18.67 -12.31 -7.46
C THR A 259 -18.10 -10.89 -7.45
N SER A 260 -17.48 -10.48 -6.35
CA SER A 260 -17.15 -9.07 -6.11
C SER A 260 -15.82 -8.62 -6.72
N VAL A 261 -14.80 -9.48 -6.71
CA VAL A 261 -13.48 -9.13 -7.24
C VAL A 261 -13.51 -8.90 -8.76
N PRO A 262 -14.16 -9.77 -9.57
CA PRO A 262 -14.25 -9.55 -11.02
C PRO A 262 -14.75 -8.17 -11.43
N ASP A 263 -15.73 -7.62 -10.71
CA ASP A 263 -16.29 -6.30 -11.02
C ASP A 263 -15.31 -5.16 -10.72
N VAL A 264 -14.50 -5.29 -9.67
CA VAL A 264 -13.51 -4.27 -9.29
C VAL A 264 -12.32 -4.26 -10.25
N ILE A 265 -11.87 -5.45 -10.67
CA ILE A 265 -10.72 -5.58 -11.58
C ILE A 265 -11.09 -5.39 -13.06
N ASP A 266 -12.37 -5.50 -13.43
CA ASP A 266 -12.81 -5.26 -14.80
C ASP A 266 -12.84 -3.76 -15.12
N ILE A 267 -11.73 -3.29 -15.66
CA ILE A 267 -11.55 -1.91 -16.10
C ILE A 267 -12.13 -1.65 -17.51
N LYS A 268 -12.70 -2.65 -18.20
CA LYS A 268 -13.24 -2.44 -19.57
C LYS A 268 -14.43 -1.49 -19.58
N ARG A 269 -15.15 -1.41 -18.46
CA ARG A 269 -16.31 -0.53 -18.28
C ARG A 269 -15.93 0.92 -17.95
N GLU A 270 -14.65 1.21 -17.71
CA GLU A 270 -14.21 2.58 -17.45
C GLU A 270 -14.31 3.45 -18.71
N PRO A 271 -14.76 4.72 -18.58
CA PRO A 271 -14.81 5.64 -19.71
C PRO A 271 -13.48 5.73 -20.45
N GLU A 272 -13.52 5.93 -21.77
CA GLU A 272 -12.29 6.03 -22.59
C GLU A 272 -11.35 7.12 -22.10
N ALA A 273 -11.88 8.29 -21.74
CA ALA A 273 -11.09 9.39 -21.17
C ALA A 273 -10.32 8.98 -19.89
N VAL A 274 -10.93 8.16 -19.02
CA VAL A 274 -10.27 7.64 -17.82
C VAL A 274 -9.16 6.67 -18.21
N ARG A 275 -9.44 5.72 -19.11
CA ARG A 275 -8.44 4.77 -19.60
C ARG A 275 -7.26 5.48 -20.27
N GLU A 276 -7.50 6.55 -21.01
CA GLU A 276 -6.46 7.37 -21.63
C GLU A 276 -5.66 8.18 -20.61
N MET A 277 -6.32 8.75 -19.60
CA MET A 277 -5.69 9.50 -18.52
C MET A 277 -4.66 8.63 -17.78
N TYR A 278 -5.02 7.38 -17.44
CA TYR A 278 -4.11 6.39 -16.85
C TYR A 278 -3.07 5.83 -17.83
N GLY A 279 -3.10 6.23 -19.11
CA GLY A 279 -2.12 5.79 -20.10
C GLY A 279 -2.31 4.34 -20.56
N LEU A 280 -3.53 3.78 -20.51
CA LEU A 280 -3.77 2.40 -20.93
C LEU A 280 -3.61 2.17 -22.44
N ASN A 281 -3.66 3.24 -23.23
CA ASN A 281 -3.38 3.21 -24.66
C ASN A 281 -1.88 3.10 -24.97
N GLY A 282 -1.01 3.63 -24.10
CA GLY A 282 0.45 3.60 -24.27
C GLY A 282 1.03 2.22 -23.99
N ARG A 283 2.01 1.79 -24.80
CA ARG A 283 2.67 0.48 -24.62
C ARG A 283 3.41 0.37 -23.28
N ASN A 284 4.08 1.44 -22.87
CA ASN A 284 4.93 1.44 -21.67
C ASN A 284 4.13 1.69 -20.39
N THR A 285 3.10 2.54 -20.44
CA THR A 285 2.30 2.92 -19.27
C THR A 285 1.16 1.97 -18.95
N ARG A 286 0.79 1.06 -19.86
CA ARG A 286 -0.43 0.25 -19.75
C ARG A 286 -0.45 -0.61 -18.50
N ASP A 287 0.64 -1.29 -18.17
CA ASP A 287 0.64 -2.27 -17.10
C ASP A 287 0.53 -1.59 -15.74
N PHE A 288 1.38 -0.59 -15.48
CA PHE A 288 1.31 0.18 -14.23
C PHE A 288 0.07 1.08 -14.16
N GLY A 289 -0.39 1.61 -15.30
CA GLY A 289 -1.68 2.30 -15.44
C GLY A 289 -2.87 1.41 -15.05
N THR A 290 -2.84 0.13 -15.43
CA THR A 290 -3.88 -0.84 -15.05
C THR A 290 -3.85 -1.09 -13.54
N GLN A 291 -2.66 -1.25 -12.94
CA GLN A 291 -2.52 -1.38 -11.49
C GLN A 291 -3.09 -0.14 -10.76
N CYS A 292 -2.73 1.07 -11.20
CA CYS A 292 -3.23 2.32 -10.62
C CYS A 292 -4.76 2.45 -10.73
N LEU A 293 -5.34 2.10 -11.88
CA LEU A 293 -6.80 2.17 -12.07
C LEU A 293 -7.55 1.16 -11.21
N ILE A 294 -7.03 -0.08 -11.10
CA ILE A 294 -7.59 -1.10 -10.19
C ILE A 294 -7.48 -0.62 -8.74
N ALA A 295 -6.34 -0.04 -8.34
CA ALA A 295 -6.16 0.48 -7.00
C ALA A 295 -7.16 1.60 -6.67
N ARG A 296 -7.44 2.51 -7.62
CA ARG A 296 -8.50 3.50 -7.43
C ARG A 296 -9.85 2.83 -7.21
N ARG A 297 -10.22 1.84 -8.03
CA ARG A 297 -11.50 1.13 -7.90
C ARG A 297 -11.60 0.37 -6.57
N MET A 298 -10.51 -0.24 -6.11
CA MET A 298 -10.42 -0.90 -4.80
C MET A 298 -10.56 0.09 -3.64
N ALA A 299 -9.91 1.25 -3.73
CA ALA A 299 -10.02 2.32 -2.76
C ALA A 299 -11.46 2.83 -2.65
N GLU A 300 -12.11 3.07 -3.80
CA GLU A 300 -13.53 3.44 -3.90
C GLU A 300 -14.45 2.36 -3.33
N ALA A 301 -14.12 1.08 -3.54
CA ALA A 301 -14.85 -0.05 -3.00
C ALA A 301 -14.53 -0.36 -1.52
N GLY A 302 -13.69 0.44 -0.84
CA GLY A 302 -13.44 0.32 0.59
C GLY A 302 -12.35 -0.68 1.01
N VAL A 303 -11.45 -1.07 0.09
CA VAL A 303 -10.25 -1.85 0.46
C VAL A 303 -9.31 -0.98 1.30
N ARG A 304 -8.84 -1.52 2.42
CA ARG A 304 -8.12 -0.78 3.46
C ARG A 304 -6.66 -0.51 3.08
N PHE A 305 -5.98 -1.52 2.55
CA PHE A 305 -4.58 -1.42 2.17
C PHE A 305 -4.38 -2.03 0.79
N ILE A 306 -3.80 -1.25 -0.12
CA ILE A 306 -3.61 -1.64 -1.52
C ILE A 306 -2.16 -1.37 -1.87
N GLU A 307 -1.42 -2.39 -2.22
CA GLU A 307 -0.02 -2.27 -2.63
C GLU A 307 0.12 -2.53 -4.13
N LEU A 308 0.88 -1.68 -4.80
CA LEU A 308 1.22 -1.79 -6.23
C LEU A 308 2.73 -1.96 -6.32
N HIS A 309 3.14 -2.78 -7.27
CA HIS A 309 4.55 -3.06 -7.49
C HIS A 309 5.01 -2.61 -8.87
N HIS A 310 6.21 -2.00 -8.89
CA HIS A 310 6.95 -1.77 -10.12
C HIS A 310 8.39 -2.28 -9.96
N PRO A 311 8.84 -3.26 -10.77
CA PRO A 311 10.19 -3.79 -10.69
C PRO A 311 11.22 -2.87 -11.37
N GLY A 312 12.48 -3.30 -11.36
CA GLY A 312 13.50 -2.80 -12.29
C GLY A 312 14.24 -1.53 -11.87
N TRP A 313 14.09 -1.10 -10.61
CA TRP A 313 14.77 0.11 -10.11
C TRP A 313 16.22 -0.12 -9.68
N ASP A 314 16.69 -1.38 -9.67
CA ASP A 314 18.06 -1.74 -9.31
C ASP A 314 19.09 -1.43 -10.41
N GLN A 315 19.42 -0.14 -10.50
CA GLN A 315 20.17 0.46 -11.60
C GLN A 315 21.65 0.64 -11.22
N HIS A 316 22.36 -0.49 -11.23
CA HIS A 316 23.81 -0.57 -11.08
C HIS A 316 24.57 -0.32 -12.39
N ASN A 317 23.87 -0.32 -13.52
CA ASN A 317 24.34 -0.02 -14.87
C ASN A 317 23.21 0.65 -15.67
N GLN A 318 23.54 1.32 -16.79
CA GLN A 318 22.57 1.93 -17.71
C GLN A 318 21.57 2.85 -17.00
N LEU A 319 22.03 3.60 -16.00
CA LEU A 319 21.18 4.39 -15.11
C LEU A 319 20.30 5.33 -15.91
N LYS A 320 20.89 6.10 -16.84
CA LYS A 320 20.13 7.07 -17.63
C LYS A 320 19.00 6.41 -18.43
N ALA A 321 19.33 5.36 -19.18
CA ALA A 321 18.38 4.68 -20.05
C ALA A 321 17.27 3.97 -19.25
N ARG A 322 17.66 3.15 -18.26
CA ARG A 322 16.72 2.36 -17.46
C ARG A 322 15.86 3.21 -16.55
N LEU A 323 16.40 4.29 -15.97
CA LEU A 323 15.61 5.20 -15.13
C LEU A 323 14.64 6.03 -15.96
N THR A 324 15.04 6.49 -17.15
CA THR A 324 14.12 7.18 -18.08
C THR A 324 12.96 6.28 -18.47
N GLN A 325 13.25 5.01 -18.76
CA GLN A 325 12.22 4.02 -19.06
C GLN A 325 11.25 3.82 -17.88
N ASN A 326 11.76 3.49 -16.70
CA ASN A 326 10.91 3.25 -15.52
C ASN A 326 10.07 4.49 -15.16
N ALA A 327 10.66 5.69 -15.24
CA ALA A 327 9.92 6.93 -14.97
C ALA A 327 8.78 7.14 -15.97
N ALA A 328 9.03 6.90 -17.27
CA ALA A 328 8.00 7.00 -18.30
C ALA A 328 6.86 5.98 -18.13
N GLU A 329 7.12 4.83 -17.50
CA GLU A 329 6.12 3.80 -17.20
C GLU A 329 5.20 4.20 -16.04
N ILE A 330 5.70 4.95 -15.04
CA ILE A 330 4.95 5.28 -13.81
C ILE A 330 4.42 6.71 -13.73
N ASP A 331 5.06 7.68 -14.38
CA ASP A 331 4.78 9.12 -14.19
C ASP A 331 3.32 9.47 -14.50
N LYS A 332 2.87 9.16 -15.72
CA LYS A 332 1.50 9.41 -16.16
C LYS A 332 0.47 8.61 -15.32
N PRO A 333 0.62 7.30 -15.08
CA PRO A 333 -0.29 6.55 -14.20
C PRO A 333 -0.45 7.09 -12.78
N ILE A 334 0.65 7.49 -12.12
CA ILE A 334 0.59 8.01 -10.74
C ILE A 334 -0.08 9.39 -10.72
N ALA A 335 0.25 10.27 -11.68
CA ALA A 335 -0.41 11.56 -11.81
C ALA A 335 -1.92 11.41 -12.06
N ALA A 336 -2.31 10.45 -12.91
CA ALA A 336 -3.72 10.10 -13.14
C ALA A 336 -4.40 9.61 -11.86
N LEU A 337 -3.74 8.76 -11.08
CA LEU A 337 -4.27 8.26 -9.81
C LEU A 337 -4.52 9.40 -8.81
N LEU A 338 -3.55 10.31 -8.62
CA LEU A 338 -3.70 11.47 -7.75
C LEU A 338 -4.87 12.37 -8.21
N THR A 339 -4.93 12.64 -9.51
CA THR A 339 -6.00 13.44 -10.13
C THR A 339 -7.39 12.81 -9.92
N ASP A 340 -7.53 11.53 -10.24
CA ASP A 340 -8.81 10.80 -10.15
C ASP A 340 -9.29 10.67 -8.70
N LEU A 341 -8.37 10.38 -7.76
CA LEU A 341 -8.69 10.37 -6.33
C LEU A 341 -9.15 11.74 -5.83
N LYS A 342 -8.57 12.85 -6.31
CA LYS A 342 -9.04 14.21 -6.00
C LYS A 342 -10.43 14.47 -6.56
N GLN A 343 -10.66 14.18 -7.83
CA GLN A 343 -11.94 14.38 -8.51
C GLN A 343 -13.07 13.63 -7.80
N ARG A 344 -12.77 12.46 -7.23
CA ARG A 344 -13.71 11.63 -6.47
C ARG A 344 -13.80 11.98 -4.98
N SER A 345 -13.09 13.00 -4.52
CA SER A 345 -12.97 13.34 -3.10
C SER A 345 -12.44 12.20 -2.22
N LEU A 346 -11.65 11.28 -2.79
CA LEU A 346 -11.02 10.14 -2.10
C LEU A 346 -9.60 10.45 -1.63
N LEU A 347 -8.92 11.46 -2.19
CA LEU A 347 -7.55 11.77 -1.77
C LEU A 347 -7.48 12.23 -0.30
N LYS A 348 -8.51 12.92 0.19
CA LYS A 348 -8.57 13.44 1.57
C LYS A 348 -8.63 12.37 2.65
N ASP A 349 -9.08 11.16 2.31
CA ASP A 349 -9.18 10.01 3.21
C ASP A 349 -8.33 8.82 2.72
N THR A 350 -7.40 9.04 1.79
CA THR A 350 -6.42 8.06 1.29
C THR A 350 -5.01 8.60 1.49
N LEU A 351 -4.12 7.78 2.02
CA LEU A 351 -2.68 8.05 2.02
C LEU A 351 -2.03 7.32 0.84
N LEU A 352 -1.37 8.05 -0.04
CA LEU A 352 -0.45 7.47 -1.02
C LEU A 352 0.95 7.49 -0.45
N VAL A 353 1.64 6.36 -0.54
CA VAL A 353 3.04 6.19 -0.12
C VAL A 353 3.82 5.71 -1.32
N TRP A 354 4.90 6.39 -1.68
CA TRP A 354 5.78 5.96 -2.77
C TRP A 354 7.21 5.83 -2.30
N GLY A 355 7.88 4.80 -2.79
CA GLY A 355 9.33 4.66 -2.64
C GLY A 355 9.79 3.23 -2.79
N GLY A 356 11.06 3.01 -2.47
CA GLY A 356 11.68 1.69 -2.41
C GLY A 356 12.19 1.36 -1.02
N GLU A 357 12.87 0.22 -0.93
CA GLU A 357 13.40 -0.37 0.29
C GLU A 357 14.60 0.39 0.89
N PHE A 358 15.31 1.17 0.06
CA PHE A 358 16.38 2.13 0.40
C PHE A 358 16.64 3.04 -0.82
N GLY A 359 17.76 3.76 -0.88
CA GLY A 359 18.14 4.60 -2.02
C GLY A 359 19.50 4.27 -2.65
N ARG A 360 20.05 5.24 -3.39
CA ARG A 360 21.27 5.07 -4.19
C ARG A 360 22.39 5.99 -3.70
N SER A 361 23.62 5.53 -3.83
CA SER A 361 24.82 6.27 -3.45
C SER A 361 25.03 7.52 -4.29
N THR A 362 25.74 8.49 -3.72
CA THR A 362 26.17 9.69 -4.46
C THR A 362 27.41 9.46 -5.32
N TRP A 363 27.89 8.21 -5.42
CA TRP A 363 29.03 7.80 -6.25
C TRP A 363 28.68 6.57 -7.10
N GLN A 364 29.59 6.20 -8.00
CA GLN A 364 29.36 5.16 -9.00
C GLN A 364 29.49 3.73 -8.46
N GLN A 365 28.82 2.78 -9.14
CA GLN A 365 29.15 1.36 -9.05
C GLN A 365 30.25 0.95 -10.02
N GLY A 366 31.43 0.62 -9.48
CA GLY A 366 32.58 0.21 -10.29
C GLY A 366 33.07 1.33 -11.21
N GLY A 367 34.08 1.05 -12.06
CA GLY A 367 34.66 2.04 -12.97
C GLY A 367 33.91 2.26 -14.29
N SER A 368 32.70 1.70 -14.45
CA SER A 368 31.98 1.60 -15.73
C SER A 368 31.23 2.86 -16.21
N GLY A 369 31.37 4.01 -15.54
CA GLY A 369 30.68 5.27 -15.83
C GLY A 369 29.16 5.40 -15.59
N ASP A 370 28.37 4.34 -15.41
CA ASP A 370 26.91 4.42 -15.68
C ASP A 370 26.01 3.67 -14.68
N GLY A 371 26.09 3.95 -13.37
CA GLY A 371 25.24 3.31 -12.36
C GLY A 371 25.55 3.74 -10.93
N ARG A 372 24.65 3.50 -9.97
CA ARG A 372 24.87 3.83 -8.55
C ARG A 372 24.83 2.59 -7.65
N GLN A 373 25.64 2.61 -6.58
CA GLN A 373 25.61 1.63 -5.50
C GLN A 373 24.41 1.83 -4.57
N HIS A 374 24.19 0.91 -3.64
CA HIS A 374 23.15 1.00 -2.63
C HIS A 374 23.47 2.03 -1.55
N ASN A 375 22.44 2.67 -1.01
CA ASN A 375 22.55 3.58 0.14
C ASN A 375 21.35 3.46 1.09
N SER A 376 21.60 2.99 2.30
CA SER A 376 20.60 2.87 3.37
C SER A 376 20.63 4.03 4.37
N ARG A 377 21.61 4.95 4.26
CA ARG A 377 21.86 6.02 5.25
C ARG A 377 21.12 7.32 4.98
N GLY A 378 20.50 7.45 3.80
CA GLY A 378 19.77 8.62 3.38
C GLY A 378 19.14 8.38 2.01
N TYR A 379 17.81 8.45 1.92
CA TYR A 379 17.07 8.31 0.68
C TYR A 379 15.71 9.01 0.75
N THR A 380 14.96 8.96 -0.35
CA THR A 380 13.67 9.63 -0.47
C THR A 380 12.53 8.64 -0.57
N MET A 381 11.48 8.93 0.19
CA MET A 381 10.12 8.48 -0.06
C MET A 381 9.22 9.72 -0.12
N TRP A 382 8.03 9.60 -0.71
CA TRP A 382 7.05 10.68 -0.61
C TRP A 382 5.68 10.15 -0.19
N LEU A 383 4.94 11.04 0.46
CA LEU A 383 3.57 10.83 0.93
C LEU A 383 2.66 11.86 0.26
N ALA A 384 1.41 11.48 -0.03
CA ALA A 384 0.40 12.42 -0.52
C ALA A 384 -0.99 12.04 0.01
N GLY A 385 -1.83 13.04 0.22
CA GLY A 385 -3.23 12.86 0.61
C GLY A 385 -3.53 13.22 2.06
N GLY A 386 -4.51 12.53 2.66
CA GLY A 386 -5.09 12.93 3.95
C GLY A 386 -4.09 12.95 5.10
N GLY A 387 -4.11 14.03 5.89
CA GLY A 387 -3.35 14.15 7.14
C GLY A 387 -1.86 14.45 7.00
N VAL A 388 -1.32 14.56 5.78
CA VAL A 388 0.07 14.97 5.54
C VAL A 388 0.14 16.36 4.89
N LYS A 389 1.19 17.12 5.21
CA LYS A 389 1.43 18.45 4.63
C LYS A 389 1.95 18.29 3.20
N GLY A 390 1.18 18.73 2.21
CA GLY A 390 1.64 18.80 0.82
C GLY A 390 2.60 19.98 0.57
N GLY A 391 3.41 19.87 -0.48
CA GLY A 391 4.30 20.96 -0.92
C GLY A 391 5.51 21.18 -0.02
N ILE A 392 5.91 20.18 0.77
CA ILE A 392 7.07 20.30 1.66
C ILE A 392 8.15 19.27 1.34
N ARG A 393 9.38 19.65 1.67
CA ARG A 393 10.52 18.75 1.80
C ARG A 393 10.85 18.64 3.28
N TYR A 394 10.76 17.44 3.82
CA TYR A 394 11.10 17.11 5.19
C TYR A 394 12.41 16.32 5.24
N GLY A 395 13.41 16.91 5.89
CA GLY A 395 14.74 16.34 5.99
C GLY A 395 15.63 16.58 4.77
N ARG A 396 16.91 16.23 4.94
CA ARG A 396 17.96 16.51 3.97
C ARG A 396 19.14 15.55 4.14
N CYS A 397 19.75 15.17 3.02
CA CYS A 397 21.02 14.45 3.00
C CYS A 397 22.21 15.38 2.74
N ASP A 398 23.39 15.02 3.24
CA ASP A 398 24.65 15.66 2.87
C ASP A 398 25.14 15.22 1.47
N ALA A 399 26.29 15.72 1.03
CA ALA A 399 26.87 15.35 -0.27
C ALA A 399 27.25 13.85 -0.39
N ASN A 400 27.41 13.14 0.73
CA ASN A 400 27.68 11.69 0.75
C ASN A 400 26.38 10.85 0.75
N GLY A 401 25.21 11.49 0.69
CA GLY A 401 23.92 10.81 0.74
C GLY A 401 23.55 10.31 2.14
N VAL A 402 24.11 10.91 3.19
CA VAL A 402 23.76 10.58 4.58
C VAL A 402 22.71 11.57 5.05
N ALA A 403 21.60 11.09 5.62
CA ALA A 403 20.60 11.97 6.22
C ALA A 403 21.23 12.73 7.41
N VAL A 404 21.20 14.07 7.34
CA VAL A 404 21.80 14.96 8.35
C VAL A 404 20.78 15.86 9.03
N GLU A 405 19.58 15.96 8.47
CA GLU A 405 18.50 16.77 9.03
C GLU A 405 17.19 15.99 8.98
N ASN A 406 16.44 16.01 10.09
CA ASN A 406 15.14 15.34 10.24
C ASN A 406 15.13 13.91 9.67
N ALA A 407 16.13 13.11 10.04
CA ALA A 407 16.22 11.71 9.63
C ALA A 407 14.99 10.93 10.10
N VAL A 408 14.45 10.10 9.21
CA VAL A 408 13.25 9.29 9.45
C VAL A 408 13.62 7.83 9.26
N HIS A 409 13.59 7.05 10.34
CA HIS A 409 13.82 5.62 10.22
C HIS A 409 12.57 4.94 9.64
N LEU A 410 12.71 3.80 8.95
CA LEU A 410 11.55 3.07 8.41
C LEU A 410 10.47 2.72 9.45
N HIS A 411 10.87 2.45 10.69
CA HIS A 411 9.93 2.26 11.79
C HIS A 411 9.10 3.51 12.11
N ASP A 412 9.66 4.70 11.93
CA ASP A 412 8.97 5.97 12.15
C ASP A 412 7.95 6.21 11.03
N LEU A 413 8.29 5.82 9.79
CA LEU A 413 7.33 5.78 8.69
C LEU A 413 6.17 4.82 8.98
N HIS A 414 6.44 3.61 9.47
CA HIS A 414 5.40 2.66 9.88
C HIS A 414 4.49 3.24 10.97
N ALA A 415 5.08 3.80 12.02
CA ALA A 415 4.34 4.43 13.11
C ALA A 415 3.46 5.58 12.59
N THR A 416 3.98 6.37 11.64
CA THR A 416 3.26 7.51 11.05
C THR A 416 2.10 7.07 10.16
N ILE A 417 2.28 6.03 9.33
CA ILE A 417 1.19 5.47 8.52
C ILE A 417 0.07 4.94 9.43
N LEU A 418 0.42 4.14 10.43
CA LEU A 418 -0.57 3.61 11.39
C LEU A 418 -1.27 4.74 12.16
N HIS A 419 -0.53 5.77 12.56
CA HIS A 419 -1.09 6.95 13.23
C HIS A 419 -2.11 7.66 12.35
N LEU A 420 -1.80 7.91 11.08
CA LEU A 420 -2.74 8.52 10.13
C LEU A 420 -4.02 7.68 9.97
N MET A 421 -3.92 6.36 10.08
CA MET A 421 -5.07 5.45 10.08
C MET A 421 -5.84 5.38 11.41
N GLY A 422 -5.48 6.20 12.41
CA GLY A 422 -6.12 6.20 13.73
C GLY A 422 -5.64 5.09 14.66
N LEU A 423 -4.50 4.45 14.36
CA LEU A 423 -3.93 3.37 15.17
C LEU A 423 -2.72 3.87 15.95
N ASP A 424 -2.81 3.79 17.28
CA ASP A 424 -1.62 3.80 18.14
C ASP A 424 -0.83 2.49 17.95
N HIS A 425 0.29 2.58 17.24
CA HIS A 425 1.16 1.44 16.96
C HIS A 425 1.73 0.78 18.23
N LYS A 426 1.82 1.52 19.36
CA LYS A 426 2.29 1.02 20.67
C LYS A 426 1.29 0.08 21.33
N ARG A 427 0.00 0.24 20.99
CA ARG A 427 -1.12 -0.59 21.48
C ARG A 427 -1.46 -1.74 20.55
N LEU A 428 -0.88 -1.79 19.35
CA LEU A 428 -1.14 -2.85 18.37
C LEU A 428 -0.31 -4.09 18.70
N THR A 429 -0.84 -4.90 19.62
CA THR A 429 -0.16 -6.08 20.19
C THR A 429 -0.93 -7.37 19.92
N PHE A 430 -0.22 -8.48 19.65
CA PHE A 430 -0.80 -9.81 19.47
C PHE A 430 -0.08 -10.84 20.34
N ARG A 431 -0.83 -11.68 21.07
CA ARG A 431 -0.27 -12.75 21.90
C ARG A 431 0.12 -13.93 21.02
N TYR A 432 1.42 -14.20 20.94
CA TYR A 432 1.98 -15.31 20.17
C TYR A 432 3.13 -15.95 20.94
N ALA A 433 3.31 -17.26 20.83
CA ALA A 433 4.42 -18.00 21.48
C ALA A 433 4.67 -17.61 22.96
N GLY A 434 3.60 -17.38 23.72
CA GLY A 434 3.67 -17.05 25.15
C GLY A 434 3.97 -15.58 25.50
N ARG A 435 4.11 -14.66 24.54
CA ARG A 435 4.36 -13.24 24.80
C ARG A 435 3.49 -12.30 23.96
N ASP A 436 3.28 -11.08 24.43
CA ASP A 436 2.64 -10.03 23.63
C ASP A 436 3.65 -9.41 22.67
N PHE A 437 3.39 -9.54 21.38
CA PHE A 437 4.19 -8.94 20.32
C PHE A 437 3.57 -7.61 19.89
N ARG A 438 4.26 -6.50 20.15
CA ARG A 438 3.98 -5.27 19.41
C ARG A 438 4.37 -5.47 17.94
N LEU A 439 3.46 -5.14 17.01
CA LEU A 439 3.68 -5.39 15.58
C LEU A 439 4.81 -4.52 15.00
N THR A 440 5.03 -3.33 15.54
CA THR A 440 6.18 -2.44 15.25
C THR A 440 7.40 -2.68 16.16
N ASP A 441 7.43 -3.80 16.87
CA ASP A 441 8.47 -4.21 17.83
C ASP A 441 8.74 -3.21 18.96
N VAL A 442 9.97 -2.71 19.15
CA VAL A 442 10.33 -1.68 20.16
C VAL A 442 10.68 -0.33 19.54
N HIS A 443 10.51 -0.18 18.23
CA HIS A 443 10.85 1.02 17.47
C HIS A 443 9.64 1.84 16.98
N GLY A 444 9.93 3.00 16.41
CA GLY A 444 8.98 3.87 15.72
C GLY A 444 8.50 5.01 16.58
N GLU A 445 8.68 6.22 16.09
CA GLU A 445 8.05 7.44 16.57
C GLU A 445 7.30 8.12 15.44
N VAL A 446 6.14 8.72 15.77
CA VAL A 446 5.32 9.40 14.78
C VAL A 446 6.04 10.68 14.30
N VAL A 447 6.22 10.82 12.99
CA VAL A 447 6.89 11.97 12.37
C VAL A 447 5.94 13.17 12.35
N LYS A 448 5.84 13.88 13.48
CA LYS A 448 4.90 15.00 13.65
C LYS A 448 5.15 16.16 12.69
N GLY A 449 6.39 16.34 12.22
CA GLY A 449 6.76 17.45 11.33
C GLY A 449 5.99 17.49 10.02
N ILE A 450 5.52 16.33 9.53
CA ILE A 450 4.81 16.18 8.26
C ILE A 450 3.28 16.11 8.39
N LEU A 451 2.72 16.16 9.59
CA LEU A 451 1.27 16.02 9.83
C LEU A 451 0.53 17.36 9.85
N VAL A 452 -0.70 17.39 9.33
CA VAL A 452 -1.59 18.58 9.32
C VAL A 452 -2.30 18.83 10.64
#